data_AF-A0A7I8W951-F1
#
_entry.id   AF-A0A7I8W951-F1
#
_cell.length_a   1.000
_cell.length_b   1.000
_cell.length_c   1.000
_cell.angle_alpha   90.00
_cell.angle_beta   90.00
_cell.angle_gamma   90.00
#
_symmetry.space_group_name_H-M   'P 1'
#
loop_
_entity.id
_entity.type
_entity.pdbx_description
1 polymer ?
#
loop_
_entity_poly.entity_id
_entity_poly.type
_entity_poly.pdbx_seq_one_letter_code
_entity_poly.pdbx_strand_id
1 'polypeptide(L)'
;MNSEPKVNGNSIKKISKRDDYLEWSEYFMAISFLSAQRSKDPSSQVGACIVNDENKIVGIGYNGMPNRCSDDELPWNRIAEDTLDTKYPYGLDYLTF
;
A
#
# COMPACT_ATOMS: atom_id res chain seq x y z
N MET A 1 32.69 53.10 35.05
CA MET A 1 32.46 52.90 33.61
C MET A 1 32.04 51.45 33.44
N ASN A 2 30.79 51.26 33.06
CA ASN A 2 30.05 50.01 33.23
C ASN A 2 30.59 48.91 32.31
N SER A 3 30.89 47.76 32.89
CA SER A 3 31.17 46.52 32.17
C SER A 3 29.94 46.09 31.38
N GLU A 4 30.11 45.92 30.07
CA GLU A 4 29.07 45.42 29.17
C GLU A 4 28.57 44.03 29.60
N PRO A 5 27.26 43.74 29.49
CA PRO A 5 26.74 42.42 29.79
C PRO A 5 27.18 41.44 28.69
N LYS A 6 27.97 40.43 29.05
CA LYS A 6 28.29 39.31 28.17
C LYS A 6 27.00 38.50 27.92
N VAL A 7 26.43 38.64 26.72
CA VAL A 7 25.31 37.81 26.27
C VAL A 7 25.84 36.38 26.11
N ASN A 8 25.53 35.52 27.07
CA ASN A 8 25.77 34.08 26.97
C ASN A 8 24.89 33.53 25.85
N GLY A 9 25.47 33.38 24.66
CA GLY A 9 24.85 32.77 23.50
C GLY A 9 24.60 31.28 23.74
N ASN A 10 23.50 30.95 24.42
CA ASN A 10 22.92 29.62 24.30
C ASN A 10 22.36 29.49 22.88
N SER A 11 23.20 28.98 21.97
CA SER A 11 22.80 28.58 20.62
C SER A 11 21.65 27.58 20.73
N ILE A 12 20.45 28.02 20.33
CA ILE A 12 19.28 27.15 20.23
C ILE A 12 19.66 26.01 19.28
N LYS A 13 19.73 24.79 19.80
CA LYS A 13 20.03 23.60 19.00
C LYS A 13 18.86 23.39 18.04
N LYS A 14 19.02 23.83 16.79
CA LYS A 14 18.01 23.69 15.74
C LYS A 14 17.85 22.19 15.48
N ILE A 15 16.74 21.61 15.95
CA ILE A 15 16.41 20.22 15.67
C ILE A 15 16.10 20.14 14.17
N SER A 16 16.90 19.38 13.43
CA SER A 16 16.67 19.10 12.02
C SER A 16 15.75 17.89 11.87
N LYS A 17 15.06 17.84 10.73
CA LYS A 17 14.37 16.63 10.28
C LYS A 17 15.39 15.50 10.08
N ARG A 18 14.92 14.28 10.28
CA ARG A 18 15.67 13.05 9.99
C ARG A 18 15.97 13.02 8.48
N ASP A 19 17.09 12.41 8.07
CA ASP A 19 17.47 12.30 6.66
C ASP A 19 17.11 10.92 6.06
N ASP A 20 16.88 9.90 6.89
CA ASP A 20 16.49 8.53 6.52
C ASP A 20 14.98 8.27 6.66
N TYR A 21 14.13 9.27 6.35
CA TYR A 21 12.69 9.04 6.22
C TYR A 21 12.32 8.51 4.84
N LEU A 22 11.20 7.81 4.78
CA LEU A 22 10.71 7.19 3.57
C LEU A 22 10.14 8.25 2.62
N GLU A 23 10.57 8.25 1.37
CA GLU A 23 10.02 9.15 0.35
C GLU A 23 8.60 8.72 -0.03
N TRP A 24 7.79 9.67 -0.51
CA TRP A 24 6.37 9.42 -0.81
C TRP A 24 6.17 8.29 -1.82
N SER A 25 6.98 8.23 -2.88
CA SER A 25 6.90 7.18 -3.90
C SER A 25 7.18 5.80 -3.31
N GLU A 26 8.18 5.68 -2.43
CA GLU A 26 8.53 4.44 -1.75
C GLU A 26 7.42 4.03 -0.78
N TYR A 27 6.83 4.99 -0.07
CA TYR A 27 5.68 4.76 0.81
C TYR A 27 4.47 4.20 0.05
N PHE A 28 4.08 4.82 -1.06
CA PHE A 28 2.92 4.36 -1.84
C PHE A 28 3.17 3.01 -2.53
N MET A 29 4.39 2.78 -2.98
CA MET A 29 4.79 1.49 -3.52
C MET A 29 4.73 0.41 -2.43
N ALA A 30 5.27 0.68 -1.25
CA ALA A 30 5.23 -0.24 -0.11
C ALA A 30 3.79 -0.59 0.28
N ILE A 31 2.87 0.38 0.24
CA ILE A 31 1.44 0.13 0.47
C ILE A 31 0.85 -0.79 -0.58
N SER A 32 1.19 -0.59 -1.86
CA SER A 32 0.70 -1.45 -2.95
C SER A 32 1.15 -2.90 -2.74
N PHE A 33 2.41 -3.12 -2.36
CA PHE A 33 2.93 -4.44 -2.00
C PHE A 33 2.28 -5.03 -0.74
N LEU A 34 2.00 -4.20 0.26
CA LEU A 34 1.31 -4.64 1.47
C LEU A 34 -0.14 -5.04 1.17
N SER A 35 -0.83 -4.29 0.32
CA SER A 35 -2.17 -4.62 -0.16
C SER A 35 -2.18 -5.95 -0.92
N ALA A 36 -1.16 -6.22 -1.74
CA ALA A 36 -1.04 -7.50 -2.45
C ALA A 36 -1.07 -8.71 -1.50
N GLN A 37 -0.52 -8.60 -0.28
CA GLN A 37 -0.52 -9.68 0.72
C GLN A 37 -1.91 -10.02 1.27
N ARG A 38 -2.94 -9.23 0.95
CA ARG A 38 -4.34 -9.58 1.24
C ARG A 38 -4.96 -10.50 0.20
N SER A 39 -4.34 -10.64 -0.98
CA SER A 39 -4.81 -11.54 -2.03
C SER A 39 -4.74 -12.99 -1.56
N LYS A 40 -5.81 -13.74 -1.83
CA LYS A 40 -5.87 -15.18 -1.60
C LYS A 40 -5.50 -15.99 -2.84
N ASP A 41 -5.21 -15.35 -3.97
CA ASP A 41 -4.82 -16.05 -5.19
C ASP A 41 -3.46 -16.74 -4.97
N PRO A 42 -3.37 -18.08 -5.08
CA PRO A 42 -2.11 -18.80 -4.87
C PRO A 42 -1.09 -18.58 -6.01
N SER A 43 -1.53 -18.08 -7.17
CA SER A 43 -0.68 -17.92 -8.34
C SER A 43 0.02 -16.56 -8.41
N SER A 44 -0.69 -15.49 -8.05
CA SER A 44 -0.22 -14.12 -8.21
C SER A 44 -0.85 -13.21 -7.18
N GLN A 45 -0.04 -12.44 -6.46
CA GLN A 45 -0.50 -11.44 -5.51
C GLN A 45 -0.15 -10.06 -6.05
N VAL A 46 -1.17 -9.29 -6.43
CA VAL A 46 -1.04 -7.96 -7.00
C VAL A 46 -1.81 -6.99 -6.12
N GLY A 47 -1.22 -5.83 -5.87
CA GLY A 47 -1.86 -4.74 -5.15
C GLY A 47 -1.67 -3.41 -5.87
N ALA A 48 -2.56 -2.47 -5.58
CA ALA A 48 -2.56 -1.13 -6.13
C ALA A 48 -2.85 -0.10 -5.04
N CYS A 49 -2.30 1.09 -5.21
CA CYS A 49 -2.55 2.25 -4.38
C CYS A 49 -2.81 3.45 -5.30
N ILE A 50 -3.98 4.07 -5.16
CA ILE A 50 -4.37 5.27 -5.90
C ILE A 50 -4.19 6.47 -4.98
N VAL A 51 -3.44 7.46 -5.46
CA VAL A 51 -3.06 8.65 -4.71
C VAL A 51 -3.43 9.88 -5.51
N ASN A 52 -3.91 10.92 -4.82
CA ASN A 52 -4.20 12.22 -5.44
C ASN A 52 -2.98 13.16 -5.42
N ASP A 53 -3.13 14.34 -6.03
CA ASP A 53 -2.07 15.36 -6.11
C ASP A 53 -1.66 15.95 -4.75
N GLU A 54 -2.45 15.71 -3.70
CA GLU A 54 -2.15 16.11 -2.32
C GLU A 54 -1.40 15.01 -1.54
N ASN A 55 -0.91 13.96 -2.22
CA ASN A 55 -0.28 12.78 -1.61
C ASN A 55 -1.20 12.05 -0.60
N LYS A 56 -2.52 12.09 -0.84
CA LYS A 56 -3.51 11.35 -0.05
C LYS A 56 -3.95 10.11 -0.82
N ILE A 57 -3.97 8.99 -0.10
CA ILE A 57 -4.48 7.73 -0.62
C ILE A 57 -6.00 7.84 -0.72
N VAL A 58 -6.52 7.64 -1.93
CA VAL A 58 -7.96 7.69 -2.23
C VAL A 58 -8.55 6.31 -2.53
N GLY A 59 -7.69 5.30 -2.68
CA GLY A 59 -8.09 3.90 -2.82
C GLY A 59 -6.89 2.96 -2.69
N ILE A 60 -7.12 1.78 -2.11
CA ILE A 60 -6.15 0.68 -2.05
C ILE A 60 -6.83 -0.58 -2.52
N GLY A 61 -6.16 -1.42 -3.29
CA GLY A 61 -6.79 -2.67 -3.68
C GLY A 61 -5.81 -3.80 -3.97
N TYR A 62 -6.36 -4.99 -4.14
CA TYR A 62 -5.64 -6.21 -4.46
C TYR A 62 -6.50 -7.15 -5.28
N ASN A 63 -5.87 -8.06 -6.03
CA ASN A 63 -6.60 -9.04 -6.84
C ASN A 63 -7.34 -10.05 -5.94
N GLY A 64 -8.61 -10.29 -6.21
CA GLY A 64 -9.43 -11.25 -5.48
C GLY A 64 -10.76 -11.54 -6.15
N MET A 65 -11.52 -12.47 -5.58
CA MET A 65 -12.88 -12.77 -6.02
C MET A 65 -13.83 -11.61 -5.70
N PRO A 66 -14.94 -11.44 -6.45
CA PRO A 66 -15.93 -10.40 -6.19
C PRO A 66 -16.50 -10.47 -4.76
N ASN A 67 -16.81 -9.29 -4.21
CA ASN A 67 -17.42 -9.17 -2.89
C ASN A 67 -18.71 -9.99 -2.79
N ARG A 68 -18.87 -10.74 -1.68
CA ARG A 68 -20.00 -11.63 -1.35
C ARG A 68 -19.99 -13.02 -1.99
N CYS A 69 -18.93 -13.42 -2.68
CA CYS A 69 -18.64 -14.84 -2.88
C CYS A 69 -17.76 -15.35 -1.73
N SER A 70 -18.11 -16.50 -1.16
CA SER A 70 -17.24 -17.19 -0.21
C SER A 70 -16.01 -17.69 -0.96
N ASP A 71 -14.81 -17.29 -0.52
CA ASP A 71 -13.54 -17.74 -1.11
C ASP A 71 -13.32 -19.26 -0.99
N ASP A 72 -14.13 -19.93 -0.16
CA ASP A 72 -14.13 -21.38 0.05
C ASP A 72 -15.04 -22.13 -0.93
N GLU A 73 -15.93 -21.42 -1.65
CA GLU A 73 -16.89 -22.02 -2.59
C GLU A 73 -16.43 -21.88 -4.05
N LEU A 74 -15.51 -20.96 -4.35
CA LEU A 74 -15.06 -20.70 -5.71
C LEU A 74 -13.70 -21.33 -6.03
N PRO A 75 -13.55 -21.94 -7.22
CA PRO A 75 -12.32 -22.61 -7.61
C PRO A 75 -11.22 -21.61 -8.01
N TRP A 76 -10.05 -21.72 -7.37
CA TRP A 76 -8.85 -20.92 -7.69
C TRP A 76 -8.00 -21.51 -8.84
N ASN A 77 -8.43 -22.63 -9.43
CA ASN A 77 -7.67 -23.38 -10.42
C ASN A 77 -7.58 -22.63 -11.77
N ARG A 78 -6.43 -22.73 -12.42
CA ARG A 78 -6.21 -22.15 -13.77
C ARG A 78 -6.61 -23.12 -14.89
N ILE A 79 -6.70 -24.41 -14.59
CA ILE A 79 -6.98 -25.47 -15.56
C ILE A 79 -7.93 -26.47 -14.89
N ALA A 80 -9.03 -26.77 -15.56
CA ALA A 80 -9.98 -27.81 -15.19
C ALA A 80 -10.68 -28.33 -16.46
N GLU A 81 -11.30 -29.52 -16.37
CA GLU A 81 -12.05 -30.12 -17.49
C GLU A 81 -13.31 -29.31 -17.82
N ASP A 82 -14.01 -28.80 -16.80
CA ASP A 82 -15.08 -27.82 -16.96
C ASP A 82 -14.53 -26.40 -16.77
N THR A 83 -14.88 -25.51 -17.70
CA THR A 83 -14.57 -24.08 -17.61
C THR A 83 -15.08 -23.43 -16.33
N LEU A 84 -16.21 -23.92 -15.79
CA LEU A 84 -16.81 -23.47 -14.52
C LEU A 84 -16.01 -23.89 -13.28
N ASP A 85 -15.02 -24.75 -13.42
CA ASP A 85 -14.08 -25.15 -12.36
C ASP A 85 -12.77 -24.38 -12.43
N THR A 86 -12.66 -23.40 -13.34
CA THR A 86 -11.52 -22.48 -13.41
C THR A 86 -11.85 -21.14 -12.76
N LYS A 87 -10.85 -20.38 -12.35
CA LYS A 87 -11.04 -19.05 -11.73
C LYS A 87 -11.54 -17.97 -12.70
N TYR A 88 -11.39 -18.20 -14.01
CA TYR A 88 -11.60 -17.20 -15.05
C TYR A 88 -13.06 -16.72 -15.23
N PRO A 89 -14.10 -17.56 -15.08
CA PRO A 89 -15.49 -17.12 -15.17
C PRO A 89 -15.96 -16.26 -13.99
N TYR A 90 -15.31 -16.36 -12.83
CA TYR A 90 -15.79 -15.75 -11.58
C TYR A 90 -15.00 -14.52 -11.13
N GLY A 91 -13.78 -14.33 -11.59
CA GLY A 91 -12.97 -13.23 -11.06
C GLY A 91 -11.60 -13.15 -11.68
N LEU A 92 -11.54 -12.66 -12.91
CA LEU A 92 -10.36 -11.96 -13.40
C LEU A 92 -10.10 -10.73 -12.52
N ASP A 93 -8.98 -10.73 -11.80
CA ASP A 93 -8.15 -9.56 -11.52
C ASP A 93 -8.86 -8.24 -11.16
N TYR A 94 -9.91 -8.29 -10.34
CA TYR A 94 -10.49 -7.07 -9.79
C TYR A 94 -9.62 -6.60 -8.63
N LEU A 95 -9.08 -5.39 -8.75
CA LEU A 95 -8.57 -4.67 -7.59
C LEU A 95 -9.78 -4.33 -6.71
N THR A 96 -9.93 -5.04 -5.59
CA THR A 96 -10.94 -4.71 -4.60
C THR A 96 -10.52 -3.44 -3.87
N PHE A 97 -11.16 -2.31 -4.18
CA PHE A 97 -10.93 -1.01 -3.54
C PHE A 97 -11.83 -0.75 -2.32
#